data_AF-A0A2M8QTI3-F1
#
_entry.id   AF-A0A2M8QTI3-F1
#
_cell.length_a   1.000
_cell.length_b   1.000
_cell.length_c   1.000
_cell.angle_alpha   90.00
_cell.angle_beta   90.00
_cell.angle_gamma   90.00
#
_symmetry.space_group_name_H-M   'P 1'
#
loop_
_entity.id
_entity.type
_entity.pdbx_description
1 polymer ?
#
loop_
_entity_poly.entity_id
_entity_poly.type
_entity_poly.pdbx_seq_one_letter_code
_entity_poly.pdbx_strand_id
1 'polypeptide(L)'
;MNAVDDRHAHAAELLGAHPDFRVQRRLMPVTAFHEAAPLVPSRIGVAIDVETTGLNHDADRIIELAVQRFRFDARGRIIQVGTPRVWREDPAMPLDPRITMLTGLTEEALADQAIDEAAAVDILASAEIIVAHNAAFDRPFVDRRLPAVAGKPWVCSMAELDWLEVGFEGRALAHLVSQCGWFYEGHRAENDILALLYLLSHGLPDGETILAKLIACSEQPTWRVNAVDAPFDAKGRLKARGYRWDAALRFWWKSIGQGEADAERIWLLTDVYGGYGEPVFIPVTACERHR
;
A
#
# COMPACT_ATOMS: atom_id res chain seq x y z
N MET A 1 10.22 -36.94 4.68
CA MET A 1 10.69 -35.73 5.37
C MET A 1 12.15 -35.93 5.73
N ASN A 2 13.05 -35.17 5.12
CA ASN A 2 14.50 -35.41 5.13
C ASN A 2 15.15 -34.87 6.42
N ALA A 3 16.05 -35.65 7.03
CA ALA A 3 16.81 -35.30 8.25
C ALA A 3 17.76 -34.07 8.13
N VAL A 4 17.79 -33.41 6.97
CA VAL A 4 18.50 -32.14 6.74
C VAL A 4 17.58 -30.95 6.97
N ASP A 5 16.29 -31.08 6.61
CA ASP A 5 15.26 -30.09 6.89
C ASP A 5 15.07 -29.92 8.41
N ASP A 6 15.16 -31.05 9.12
CA ASP A 6 15.07 -31.15 10.57
C ASP A 6 16.22 -30.41 11.30
N ARG A 7 17.45 -30.44 10.75
CA ARG A 7 18.61 -29.75 11.36
C ARG A 7 18.55 -28.24 11.22
N HIS A 8 18.13 -27.73 10.06
CA HIS A 8 18.01 -26.28 9.86
C HIS A 8 16.83 -25.71 10.67
N ALA A 9 15.71 -26.42 10.72
CA ALA A 9 14.57 -26.03 11.55
C ALA A 9 14.96 -25.96 13.04
N HIS A 10 15.65 -26.98 13.54
CA HIS A 10 16.14 -26.99 14.93
C HIS A 10 17.14 -25.86 15.20
N ALA A 11 18.09 -25.60 14.31
CA ALA A 11 19.03 -24.49 14.46
C ALA A 11 18.32 -23.13 14.48
N ALA A 12 17.31 -22.94 13.61
CA ALA A 12 16.51 -21.74 13.58
C ALA A 12 15.71 -21.52 14.87
N GLU A 13 15.18 -22.59 15.47
CA GLU A 13 14.50 -22.53 16.77
C GLU A 13 15.46 -22.17 17.91
N LEU A 14 16.62 -22.83 17.98
CA LEU A 14 17.63 -22.55 19.00
C LEU A 14 18.14 -21.10 18.93
N LEU A 15 18.46 -20.62 17.73
CA LEU A 15 18.91 -19.23 17.53
C LEU A 15 17.77 -18.26 17.81
N GLY A 16 16.55 -18.55 17.38
CA GLY A 16 15.39 -17.68 17.60
C GLY A 16 15.00 -17.51 19.07
N ALA A 17 15.34 -18.47 19.93
CA ALA A 17 15.13 -18.38 21.38
C ALA A 17 16.19 -17.56 22.11
N HIS A 18 17.31 -17.23 21.47
CA HIS A 18 18.43 -16.52 22.09
C HIS A 18 18.31 -15.00 21.87
N PRO A 19 18.45 -14.15 22.91
CA PRO A 19 18.17 -12.71 22.82
C PRO A 19 19.09 -11.94 21.86
N ASP A 20 20.30 -12.42 21.63
CA ASP A 20 21.28 -11.78 20.74
C ASP A 20 21.13 -12.13 19.26
N PHE A 21 20.18 -13.01 18.90
CA PHE A 21 19.98 -13.42 17.51
C PHE A 21 18.58 -13.06 17.01
N ARG A 22 18.52 -12.67 15.75
CA ARG A 22 17.27 -12.52 15.01
C ARG A 22 17.30 -13.42 13.80
N VAL A 23 16.44 -14.43 13.79
CA VAL A 23 16.32 -15.37 12.67
C VAL A 23 15.29 -14.86 11.68
N GLN A 24 15.72 -14.62 10.45
CA GLN A 24 14.85 -14.24 9.34
C GLN A 24 14.45 -15.49 8.55
N ARG A 25 13.18 -15.58 8.12
CA ARG A 25 12.67 -16.70 7.32
C ARG A 25 12.29 -16.23 5.92
N ARG A 26 12.59 -17.04 4.91
CA ARG A 26 12.22 -16.73 3.52
C ARG A 26 10.70 -16.77 3.39
N LEU A 27 10.12 -15.80 2.69
CA LEU A 27 8.72 -15.86 2.31
C LEU A 27 8.46 -17.05 1.40
N MET A 28 7.37 -17.78 1.69
CA MET A 28 6.90 -18.89 0.88
C MET A 28 5.44 -18.66 0.48
N PRO A 29 5.00 -19.08 -0.71
CA PRO A 29 3.59 -19.07 -1.06
C PRO A 29 2.75 -19.82 -0.02
N VAL A 30 1.65 -19.20 0.39
CA VAL A 30 0.71 -19.78 1.37
C VAL A 30 -0.71 -19.76 0.82
N THR A 31 -1.55 -20.66 1.32
CA THR A 31 -2.99 -20.69 1.00
C THR A 31 -3.85 -20.07 2.09
N ALA A 32 -3.29 -19.83 3.28
CA ALA A 32 -3.90 -19.12 4.41
C ALA A 32 -2.83 -18.74 5.44
N PHE A 33 -3.10 -17.73 6.27
CA PHE A 33 -2.28 -17.38 7.44
C PHE A 33 -2.96 -17.76 8.76
N HIS A 34 -4.30 -17.75 8.77
CA HIS A 34 -5.11 -18.02 9.93
C HIS A 34 -6.16 -19.08 9.61
N GLU A 35 -6.54 -19.87 10.60
CA GLU A 35 -7.63 -20.84 10.45
C GLU A 35 -8.98 -20.12 10.30
N ALA A 36 -9.78 -20.57 9.33
CA ALA A 36 -11.14 -20.11 9.14
C ALA A 36 -12.04 -20.63 10.27
N ALA A 37 -12.80 -19.73 10.92
CA ALA A 37 -13.86 -20.13 11.81
C ALA A 37 -15.14 -20.41 11.00
N PRO A 38 -15.83 -21.55 11.20
CA PRO A 38 -17.11 -21.82 10.56
C PRO A 38 -18.11 -20.70 10.80
N LEU A 39 -18.91 -20.36 9.78
CA LEU A 39 -20.04 -19.42 9.85
C LEU A 39 -19.67 -17.94 10.09
N VAL A 40 -18.39 -17.57 10.18
CA VAL A 40 -17.98 -16.16 10.24
C VAL A 40 -17.96 -15.58 8.83
N PRO A 41 -18.68 -14.47 8.55
CA PRO A 41 -18.63 -13.83 7.25
C PRO A 41 -17.21 -13.34 6.94
N SER A 42 -16.80 -13.48 5.69
CA SER A 42 -15.50 -13.02 5.20
C SER A 42 -15.67 -12.00 4.09
N ARG A 43 -14.75 -11.04 4.03
CA ARG A 43 -14.65 -10.05 2.95
C ARG A 43 -13.55 -10.43 1.96
N ILE A 44 -13.61 -9.89 0.75
CA ILE A 44 -12.58 -10.10 -0.28
C ILE A 44 -11.67 -8.88 -0.36
N GLY A 45 -10.36 -9.09 -0.20
CA GLY A 45 -9.33 -8.12 -0.52
C GLY A 45 -8.52 -8.55 -1.74
N VAL A 46 -7.88 -7.59 -2.41
CA VAL A 46 -6.87 -7.87 -3.44
C VAL A 46 -5.60 -7.11 -3.08
N ALA A 47 -4.49 -7.84 -2.92
CA ALA A 47 -3.16 -7.24 -2.90
C ALA A 47 -2.75 -6.96 -4.34
N ILE A 48 -2.21 -5.77 -4.61
CA ILE A 48 -1.76 -5.33 -5.93
C ILE A 48 -0.39 -4.65 -5.82
N ASP A 49 0.42 -4.84 -6.85
CA ASP A 49 1.68 -4.13 -7.07
C ASP A 49 1.89 -3.95 -8.59
N VAL A 50 2.46 -2.82 -9.00
CA VAL A 50 2.86 -2.57 -10.38
C VAL A 50 4.33 -2.18 -10.50
N GLU A 51 4.99 -2.73 -11.51
CA GLU A 51 6.27 -2.21 -12.01
C GLU A 51 6.02 -1.35 -13.23
N THR A 52 6.77 -0.27 -13.39
CA THR A 52 6.54 0.73 -14.44
C THR A 52 7.84 1.20 -15.10
N THR A 53 7.72 1.85 -16.25
CA THR A 53 8.87 2.47 -16.94
C THR A 53 9.44 3.70 -16.22
N GLY A 54 8.76 4.21 -15.19
CA GLY A 54 9.15 5.43 -14.47
C GLY A 54 8.05 5.96 -13.53
N LEU A 55 8.26 7.14 -12.96
CA LEU A 55 7.40 7.69 -11.90
C LEU A 55 6.29 8.63 -12.40
N ASN A 56 6.25 8.97 -13.68
CA ASN A 56 5.30 9.92 -14.24
C ASN A 56 4.04 9.20 -14.71
N HIS A 57 2.94 9.37 -13.97
CA HIS A 57 1.68 8.68 -14.23
C HIS A 57 1.08 8.95 -15.62
N ASP A 58 1.40 10.09 -16.24
CA ASP A 58 0.91 10.48 -17.58
C ASP A 58 1.76 9.86 -18.70
N ALA A 59 3.09 9.86 -18.52
CA ALA A 59 4.04 9.48 -19.56
C ALA A 59 4.45 8.01 -19.49
N ASP A 60 4.64 7.46 -18.29
CA ASP A 60 5.17 6.11 -18.09
C ASP A 60 4.11 5.03 -18.29
N ARG A 61 4.54 3.77 -18.37
CA ARG A 61 3.68 2.61 -18.63
C ARG A 61 3.90 1.52 -17.59
N ILE A 62 2.84 0.78 -17.27
CA ILE A 62 2.94 -0.46 -16.51
C ILE A 62 3.69 -1.48 -17.36
N ILE A 63 4.65 -2.19 -16.78
CA ILE A 63 5.41 -3.29 -17.40
C ILE A 63 5.22 -4.64 -16.69
N GLU A 64 4.79 -4.63 -15.42
CA GLU A 64 4.32 -5.82 -14.69
C GLU A 64 3.14 -5.42 -13.80
N LEU A 65 2.09 -6.23 -13.78
CA LEU A 65 0.93 -6.09 -12.89
C LEU A 65 0.75 -7.41 -12.16
N ALA A 66 0.88 -7.39 -10.84
CA ALA A 66 0.61 -8.54 -10.00
C ALA A 66 -0.61 -8.28 -9.10
N VAL A 67 -1.55 -9.23 -9.08
CA VAL A 67 -2.74 -9.17 -8.23
C VAL A 67 -2.98 -10.51 -7.54
N GLN A 68 -3.37 -10.47 -6.27
CA GLN A 68 -3.69 -11.68 -5.52
C GLN A 68 -4.88 -11.46 -4.60
N ARG A 69 -5.96 -12.21 -4.86
CA ARG A 69 -7.14 -12.23 -4.00
C ARG A 69 -6.80 -12.88 -2.66
N PHE A 70 -7.35 -12.33 -1.59
CA PHE A 70 -7.36 -12.95 -0.27
C PHE A 70 -8.73 -12.76 0.38
N ARG A 71 -9.07 -13.63 1.33
CA ARG A 71 -10.23 -13.48 2.20
C ARG A 71 -9.79 -13.18 3.61
N PHE A 72 -10.50 -12.27 4.26
CA PHE A 72 -10.27 -11.93 5.65
C PHE A 72 -11.58 -11.88 6.43
N ASP A 73 -11.53 -12.21 7.71
CA ASP A 73 -12.68 -12.14 8.60
C ASP A 73 -12.83 -10.74 9.23
N ALA A 74 -13.90 -10.55 10.02
CA ALA A 74 -14.17 -9.28 10.71
C ALA A 74 -13.07 -8.84 11.71
N ARG A 75 -12.12 -9.71 12.05
CA ARG A 75 -10.97 -9.40 12.91
C ARG A 75 -9.70 -9.10 12.11
N GLY A 76 -9.81 -8.94 10.79
CA GLY A 76 -8.66 -8.71 9.92
C GLY A 76 -7.73 -9.92 9.79
N ARG A 77 -8.19 -11.14 10.10
CA ARG A 77 -7.37 -12.35 9.94
C ARG A 77 -7.49 -12.85 8.51
N ILE A 78 -6.36 -13.03 7.82
CA ILE A 78 -6.33 -13.59 6.45
C ILE A 78 -6.51 -15.11 6.52
N ILE A 79 -7.68 -15.59 6.11
CA ILE A 79 -8.12 -16.99 6.21
C ILE A 79 -8.01 -17.77 4.90
N GLN A 80 -7.82 -17.06 3.78
CA GLN A 80 -7.58 -17.68 2.48
C GLN A 80 -6.76 -16.74 1.61
N VAL A 81 -5.79 -17.31 0.90
CA VAL A 81 -4.95 -16.63 -0.10
C VAL A 81 -5.11 -17.38 -1.41
N GLY A 82 -5.52 -16.66 -2.46
CA GLY A 82 -5.66 -17.21 -3.81
C GLY A 82 -4.32 -17.31 -4.53
N THR A 83 -4.32 -17.92 -5.71
CA THR A 83 -3.15 -17.93 -6.60
C THR A 83 -2.88 -16.51 -7.12
N PRO A 84 -1.63 -16.01 -7.10
CA PRO A 84 -1.30 -14.72 -7.70
C PRO A 84 -1.51 -14.79 -9.22
N ARG A 85 -1.91 -13.66 -9.82
CA ARG A 85 -1.92 -13.46 -11.27
C ARG A 85 -0.95 -12.34 -11.58
N VAL A 86 0.01 -12.65 -12.45
CA VAL A 86 1.07 -11.74 -12.85
C VAL A 86 1.04 -11.64 -14.36
N TRP A 87 0.95 -10.43 -14.86
CA TRP A 87 1.05 -10.13 -16.28
C TRP A 87 2.19 -9.17 -16.53
N ARG A 88 2.81 -9.29 -17.70
CA ARG A 88 3.80 -8.34 -18.20
C ARG A 88 3.22 -7.60 -19.40
N GLU A 89 3.78 -6.44 -19.69
CA GLU A 89 3.37 -5.60 -20.81
C GLU A 89 4.61 -5.12 -21.55
N ASP A 90 4.58 -5.24 -22.88
CA ASP A 90 5.50 -4.52 -23.75
C ASP A 90 5.15 -3.01 -23.70
N PRO A 91 6.02 -2.14 -23.17
CA PRO A 91 5.71 -0.72 -23.04
C PRO A 91 5.73 0.01 -24.39
N ALA A 92 6.15 -0.64 -25.49
CA ALA A 92 6.34 -0.07 -26.82
C ALA A 92 7.25 1.18 -26.83
N MET A 93 8.19 1.21 -25.89
CA MET A 93 9.19 2.27 -25.73
C MET A 93 10.47 1.69 -25.10
N PRO A 94 11.64 2.32 -25.31
CA PRO A 94 12.87 1.91 -24.66
C PRO A 94 12.76 1.97 -23.14
N LEU A 95 13.35 1.00 -22.46
CA LEU A 95 13.39 0.92 -21.01
C LEU A 95 14.68 1.57 -20.48
N ASP A 96 14.57 2.47 -19.50
CA ASP A 96 15.77 2.99 -18.82
C ASP A 96 16.50 1.81 -18.15
N PRO A 97 17.81 1.61 -18.38
CA PRO A 97 18.56 0.52 -17.75
C PRO A 97 18.45 0.46 -16.22
N ARG A 98 18.17 1.59 -15.56
CA ARG A 98 17.89 1.62 -14.11
C ARG A 98 16.61 0.89 -13.75
N ILE A 99 15.57 0.95 -14.59
CA ILE A 99 14.34 0.19 -14.38
C ILE A 99 14.63 -1.29 -14.46
N THR A 100 15.36 -1.76 -15.48
CA THR A 100 15.81 -3.17 -15.54
C THR A 100 16.64 -3.58 -14.33
N MET A 101 17.51 -2.70 -13.81
CA MET A 101 18.30 -2.99 -12.61
C MET A 101 17.44 -3.09 -11.34
N LEU A 102 16.38 -2.29 -11.26
CA LEU A 102 15.44 -2.32 -10.14
C LEU A 102 14.55 -3.56 -10.25
N THR A 103 13.83 -3.72 -11.36
CA THR A 103 12.75 -4.70 -11.51
C THR A 103 13.22 -6.07 -12.01
N GLY A 104 14.44 -6.16 -12.53
CA GLY A 104 14.94 -7.35 -13.22
C GLY A 104 14.25 -7.65 -14.57
N LEU A 105 13.36 -6.78 -15.05
CA LEU A 105 12.65 -6.96 -16.32
C LEU A 105 13.45 -6.35 -17.47
N THR A 106 13.82 -7.19 -18.44
CA THR A 106 14.51 -6.76 -19.67
C THR A 106 13.51 -6.52 -20.79
N GLU A 107 13.89 -5.73 -21.80
CA GLU A 107 13.04 -5.48 -22.97
C GLU A 107 12.66 -6.80 -23.67
N GLU A 108 13.56 -7.78 -23.75
CA GLU A 108 13.28 -9.08 -24.35
C GLU A 108 12.26 -9.90 -23.54
N ALA A 109 12.23 -9.73 -22.22
CA ALA A 109 11.27 -10.40 -21.34
C ALA A 109 9.87 -9.75 -21.38
N LEU A 110 9.78 -8.52 -21.89
CA LEU A 110 8.55 -7.74 -22.03
C LEU A 110 8.01 -7.77 -23.47
N ALA A 111 8.87 -8.02 -24.46
CA ALA A 111 8.50 -8.06 -25.86
C ALA A 111 7.28 -8.96 -26.12
N ASP A 112 6.31 -8.42 -26.85
CA ASP A 112 5.05 -9.07 -27.22
C ASP A 112 4.19 -9.56 -26.04
N GLN A 113 4.49 -9.14 -24.79
CA GLN A 113 3.64 -9.42 -23.63
C GLN A 113 2.49 -8.42 -23.55
N ALA A 114 1.34 -8.88 -23.06
CA ALA A 114 0.19 -8.03 -22.83
C ALA A 114 -0.54 -8.43 -21.55
N ILE A 115 -1.01 -7.42 -20.82
CA ILE A 115 -1.89 -7.61 -19.68
C ILE A 115 -3.27 -8.08 -20.16
N ASP A 116 -3.76 -9.18 -19.57
CA ASP A 116 -5.15 -9.59 -19.73
C ASP A 116 -6.05 -8.67 -18.89
N GLU A 117 -6.42 -7.53 -19.49
CA GLU A 117 -7.24 -6.51 -18.82
C GLU A 117 -8.58 -7.07 -18.34
N ALA A 118 -9.20 -7.99 -19.08
CA ALA A 118 -10.48 -8.56 -18.71
C ALA A 118 -10.36 -9.40 -17.42
N ALA A 119 -9.32 -10.22 -17.33
CA ALA A 119 -9.03 -10.98 -16.12
C ALA A 119 -8.60 -10.08 -14.95
N ALA A 120 -7.79 -9.04 -15.21
CA ALA A 120 -7.39 -8.08 -14.18
C ALA A 120 -8.60 -7.33 -13.60
N VAL A 121 -9.51 -6.87 -14.47
CA VAL A 121 -10.76 -6.21 -14.07
C VAL A 121 -11.64 -7.16 -13.28
N ASP A 122 -11.83 -8.42 -13.70
CA ASP A 122 -12.60 -9.40 -12.91
C ASP A 122 -12.03 -9.56 -11.49
N ILE A 123 -10.70 -9.65 -11.37
CA ILE A 123 -10.00 -9.74 -10.09
C ILE A 123 -10.28 -8.54 -9.21
N LEU A 124 -9.96 -7.35 -9.70
CA LEU A 124 -10.07 -6.11 -8.93
C LEU A 124 -11.54 -5.74 -8.65
N ALA A 125 -12.45 -6.04 -9.58
CA ALA A 125 -13.89 -5.81 -9.42
C ALA A 125 -14.52 -6.68 -8.31
N SER A 126 -13.95 -7.84 -8.01
CA SER A 126 -14.41 -8.68 -6.90
C SER A 126 -14.00 -8.17 -5.51
N ALA A 127 -13.04 -7.24 -5.45
CA ALA A 127 -12.47 -6.76 -4.20
C ALA A 127 -13.42 -5.79 -3.49
N GLU A 128 -13.57 -5.96 -2.17
CA GLU A 128 -14.13 -4.95 -1.28
C GLU A 128 -13.09 -3.93 -0.86
N ILE A 129 -11.80 -4.29 -0.88
CA ILE A 129 -10.65 -3.39 -0.71
C ILE A 129 -9.51 -3.82 -1.63
N ILE A 130 -8.84 -2.84 -2.26
CA ILE A 130 -7.58 -3.05 -2.97
C ILE A 130 -6.47 -2.54 -2.06
N VAL A 131 -5.46 -3.37 -1.77
CA VAL A 131 -4.36 -3.02 -0.87
C VAL A 131 -3.06 -2.97 -1.65
N ALA A 132 -2.37 -1.84 -1.58
CA ALA A 132 -1.03 -1.65 -2.15
C ALA A 132 -0.08 -1.07 -1.10
N HIS A 133 1.21 -1.34 -1.28
CA HIS A 133 2.25 -0.71 -0.47
C HIS A 133 2.78 0.53 -1.20
N ASN A 134 2.17 1.68 -0.90
CA ASN A 134 2.28 2.95 -1.64
C ASN A 134 1.22 3.15 -2.74
N ALA A 135 -0.05 2.97 -2.39
CA ALA A 135 -1.18 3.13 -3.33
C ALA A 135 -1.20 4.42 -4.15
N ALA A 136 -0.62 5.53 -3.66
CA ALA A 136 -0.53 6.78 -4.41
C ALA A 136 0.39 6.69 -5.66
N PHE A 137 1.21 5.64 -5.74
CA PHE A 137 2.00 5.28 -6.92
C PHE A 137 1.23 4.33 -7.83
N ASP A 138 0.77 3.19 -7.32
CA ASP A 138 0.13 2.15 -8.13
C ASP A 138 -1.19 2.61 -8.75
N ARG A 139 -2.03 3.26 -7.94
CA ARG A 139 -3.41 3.52 -8.29
C ARG A 139 -3.56 4.40 -9.53
N PRO A 140 -2.86 5.53 -9.69
CA PRO A 140 -3.02 6.35 -10.90
C PRO A 140 -2.70 5.59 -12.19
N PHE A 141 -1.72 4.69 -12.18
CA PHE A 141 -1.44 3.81 -13.33
C PHE A 141 -2.58 2.83 -13.58
N VAL A 142 -3.08 2.17 -12.53
CA VAL A 142 -4.17 1.20 -12.62
C VAL A 142 -5.48 1.86 -13.04
N ASP A 143 -5.83 3.01 -12.49
CA ASP A 143 -7.06 3.75 -12.83
C ASP A 143 -7.02 4.22 -14.30
N ARG A 144 -5.84 4.60 -14.82
CA ARG A 144 -5.67 4.96 -16.24
C ARG A 144 -5.75 3.75 -17.17
N ARG A 145 -5.14 2.62 -16.81
CA ARG A 145 -5.12 1.39 -17.62
C ARG A 145 -6.46 0.65 -17.57
N LEU A 146 -7.08 0.59 -16.39
CA LEU A 146 -8.28 -0.20 -16.07
C LEU A 146 -9.38 0.71 -15.47
N PRO A 147 -9.96 1.66 -16.23
CA PRO A 147 -10.92 2.63 -15.70
C PRO A 147 -12.18 2.00 -15.09
N ALA A 148 -12.51 0.76 -15.46
CA ALA A 148 -13.64 0.00 -14.90
C ALA A 148 -13.53 -0.23 -13.38
N VAL A 149 -12.32 -0.16 -12.79
CA VAL A 149 -12.10 -0.38 -11.35
C VAL A 149 -11.74 0.88 -10.57
N ALA A 150 -11.73 2.06 -11.21
CA ALA A 150 -11.31 3.31 -10.59
C ALA A 150 -12.20 3.75 -9.40
N GLY A 151 -13.44 3.23 -9.32
CA GLY A 151 -14.37 3.45 -8.21
C GLY A 151 -14.15 2.56 -6.98
N LYS A 152 -13.19 1.64 -7.02
CA LYS A 152 -12.89 0.74 -5.90
C LYS A 152 -12.17 1.47 -4.76
N PRO A 153 -12.40 1.05 -3.50
CA PRO A 153 -11.67 1.59 -2.36
C PRO A 153 -10.24 1.05 -2.34
N TRP A 154 -9.28 1.97 -2.21
CA TRP A 154 -7.86 1.65 -2.08
C TRP A 154 -7.39 1.91 -0.66
N VAL A 155 -6.57 0.99 -0.17
CA VAL A 155 -5.98 1.00 1.15
C VAL A 155 -4.47 1.01 0.99
N CYS A 156 -3.79 1.94 1.66
CA CYS A 156 -2.34 2.09 1.54
C CYS A 156 -1.63 1.67 2.82
N SER A 157 -0.96 0.51 2.80
CA SER A 157 -0.22 0.03 3.97
C SER A 157 0.95 0.95 4.35
N MET A 158 1.54 1.66 3.39
CA MET A 158 2.67 2.55 3.65
C MET A 158 2.26 3.85 4.38
N ALA A 159 1.10 4.41 4.06
CA ALA A 159 0.75 5.80 4.40
C ALA A 159 -0.35 5.96 5.44
N GLU A 160 -1.21 4.95 5.62
CA GLU A 160 -2.38 5.09 6.50
C GLU A 160 -2.08 4.73 7.96
N LEU A 161 -1.10 3.87 8.22
CA LEU A 161 -0.66 3.56 9.58
C LEU A 161 0.46 4.50 10.04
N ASP A 162 0.37 4.96 11.28
CA ASP A 162 1.54 5.46 11.99
C ASP A 162 2.38 4.26 12.45
N TRP A 163 3.35 3.90 11.62
CA TRP A 163 4.23 2.76 11.88
C TRP A 163 4.99 2.87 13.20
N LEU A 164 5.32 4.07 13.67
CA LEU A 164 6.01 4.25 14.94
C LEU A 164 5.08 3.90 16.11
N GLU A 165 3.82 4.35 16.07
CA GLU A 165 2.82 4.00 17.08
C GLU A 165 2.47 2.51 17.07
N VAL A 166 2.52 1.87 15.89
CA VAL A 166 2.32 0.42 15.74
C VAL A 166 3.55 -0.39 16.20
N GLY A 167 4.69 0.25 16.46
CA GLY A 167 5.90 -0.37 17.00
C GLY A 167 6.94 -0.79 15.94
N PHE A 168 6.91 -0.16 14.77
CA PHE A 168 7.83 -0.39 13.66
C PHE A 168 8.67 0.85 13.35
N GLU A 169 9.83 0.61 12.76
CA GLU A 169 10.71 1.65 12.22
C GLU A 169 10.56 1.76 10.71
N GLY A 170 10.58 2.98 10.19
CA GLY A 170 10.50 3.25 8.75
C GLY A 170 9.19 2.82 8.10
N ARG A 171 9.17 2.79 6.77
CA ARG A 171 7.96 2.49 5.98
C ARG A 171 8.20 1.60 4.77
N ALA A 172 9.45 1.31 4.42
CA ALA A 172 9.76 0.48 3.26
C ALA A 172 9.30 -0.96 3.48
N LEU A 173 8.60 -1.55 2.51
CA LEU A 173 8.01 -2.90 2.63
C LEU A 173 9.01 -3.94 3.12
N ALA A 174 10.17 -4.05 2.48
CA ALA A 174 11.23 -4.97 2.87
C ALA A 174 11.70 -4.77 4.32
N HIS A 175 11.75 -3.52 4.79
CA HIS A 175 12.13 -3.23 6.16
C HIS A 175 11.05 -3.63 7.16
N LEU A 176 9.77 -3.33 6.87
CA LEU A 176 8.64 -3.73 7.71
C LEU A 176 8.50 -5.26 7.79
N VAL A 177 8.67 -5.94 6.67
CA VAL A 177 8.62 -7.40 6.56
C VAL A 177 9.80 -8.05 7.30
N SER A 178 11.00 -7.47 7.22
CA SER A 178 12.14 -7.90 8.04
C SER A 178 11.93 -7.69 9.54
N GLN A 179 11.19 -6.65 9.91
CA GLN A 179 10.78 -6.45 11.30
C GLN A 179 9.77 -7.51 11.77
N CYS A 180 9.02 -8.10 10.85
CA CYS A 180 8.13 -9.24 11.13
C CYS A 180 8.86 -10.60 11.16
N GLY A 181 10.17 -10.65 10.91
CA GLY A 181 10.96 -11.88 10.89
C GLY A 181 11.04 -12.57 9.53
N TRP A 182 10.77 -11.84 8.45
CA TRP A 182 10.78 -12.38 7.09
C TRP A 182 11.74 -11.67 6.12
N PHE A 183 12.19 -12.37 5.10
CA PHE A 183 12.94 -11.78 3.99
C PHE A 183 12.49 -12.33 2.63
N TYR A 184 12.71 -11.54 1.60
CA TYR A 184 12.40 -11.87 0.21
C TYR A 184 13.25 -11.03 -0.75
N GLU A 185 13.15 -11.35 -2.04
CA GLU A 185 13.76 -10.57 -3.12
C GLU A 185 12.70 -9.60 -3.67
N GLY A 186 12.83 -8.31 -3.34
CA GLY A 186 11.89 -7.27 -3.78
C GLY A 186 12.09 -6.81 -5.22
N HIS A 187 11.23 -5.90 -5.66
CA HIS A 187 11.19 -5.36 -7.02
C HIS A 187 10.80 -6.41 -8.07
N ARG A 188 9.92 -7.32 -7.66
CA ARG A 188 9.16 -8.20 -8.52
C ARG A 188 7.75 -8.17 -7.97
N ALA A 189 6.79 -7.75 -8.79
CA ALA A 189 5.46 -7.43 -8.29
C ALA A 189 4.81 -8.62 -7.57
N GLU A 190 5.06 -9.86 -8.03
CA GLU A 190 4.60 -11.08 -7.37
C GLU A 190 5.16 -11.27 -5.95
N ASN A 191 6.45 -10.98 -5.76
CA ASN A 191 7.10 -11.13 -4.47
C ASN A 191 6.64 -10.02 -3.51
N ASP A 192 6.44 -8.81 -4.02
CA ASP A 192 5.99 -7.65 -3.23
C ASP A 192 4.54 -7.82 -2.77
N ILE A 193 3.62 -8.37 -3.57
CA ILE A 193 2.27 -8.69 -3.08
C ILE A 193 2.28 -9.83 -2.03
N LEU A 194 3.17 -10.82 -2.17
CA LEU A 194 3.33 -11.86 -1.14
C LEU A 194 3.85 -11.25 0.16
N ALA A 195 4.87 -10.39 0.07
CA ALA A 195 5.43 -9.67 1.20
C ALA A 195 4.39 -8.79 1.89
N LEU A 196 3.55 -8.09 1.11
CA LEU A 196 2.42 -7.33 1.61
C LEU A 196 1.43 -8.23 2.37
N LEU A 197 1.07 -9.41 1.85
CA LEU A 197 0.17 -10.33 2.56
C LEU A 197 0.76 -10.84 3.89
N TYR A 198 2.06 -11.14 3.92
CA TYR A 198 2.75 -11.48 5.17
C TYR A 198 2.72 -10.31 6.17
N LEU A 199 3.00 -9.09 5.71
CA LEU A 199 2.90 -7.89 6.54
C LEU A 199 1.47 -7.72 7.10
N LEU A 200 0.46 -7.77 6.24
CA LEU A 200 -0.94 -7.60 6.61
C LEU A 200 -1.42 -8.67 7.61
N SER A 201 -0.92 -9.90 7.50
CA SER A 201 -1.27 -11.00 8.41
C SER A 201 -0.53 -10.95 9.75
N HIS A 202 0.50 -10.11 9.91
CA HIS A 202 1.29 -10.05 11.13
C HIS A 202 0.42 -9.63 12.32
N GLY A 203 0.50 -10.42 13.40
CA GLY A 203 -0.16 -10.14 14.67
C GLY A 203 0.65 -9.20 15.54
N LEU A 204 -0.04 -8.26 16.18
CA LEU A 204 0.53 -7.25 17.06
C LEU A 204 0.37 -7.65 18.54
N PRO A 205 1.12 -7.02 19.47
CA PRO A 205 1.06 -7.37 20.89
C PRO A 205 -0.32 -7.22 21.55
N ASP A 206 -1.20 -6.40 20.98
CA ASP A 206 -2.59 -6.20 21.43
C ASP A 206 -3.57 -7.27 20.90
N GLY A 207 -3.09 -8.22 20.09
CA GLY A 207 -3.87 -9.31 19.53
C GLY A 207 -4.62 -8.98 18.24
N GLU A 208 -4.45 -7.78 17.68
CA GLU A 208 -4.94 -7.42 16.35
C GLU A 208 -3.91 -7.75 15.27
N THR A 209 -4.34 -7.83 14.01
CA THR A 209 -3.42 -7.89 12.87
C THR A 209 -3.13 -6.50 12.32
N ILE A 210 -2.04 -6.34 11.57
CA ILE A 210 -1.78 -5.12 10.81
C ILE A 210 -2.95 -4.81 9.86
N LEU A 211 -3.52 -5.83 9.21
CA LEU A 211 -4.70 -5.66 8.35
C LEU A 211 -5.90 -5.10 9.12
N ALA A 212 -6.16 -5.56 10.36
CA ALA A 212 -7.27 -5.06 11.16
C ALA A 212 -7.12 -3.55 11.43
N LYS A 213 -5.94 -3.12 11.88
CA LYS A 213 -5.64 -1.70 12.12
C LYS A 213 -5.74 -0.87 10.84
N LEU A 214 -5.22 -1.42 9.74
CA LEU A 214 -5.22 -0.75 8.44
C LEU A 214 -6.65 -0.55 7.90
N ILE A 215 -7.51 -1.56 7.99
CA ILE A 215 -8.92 -1.44 7.59
C ILE A 215 -9.63 -0.41 8.47
N ALA A 216 -9.46 -0.50 9.79
CA ALA A 216 -10.08 0.43 10.72
C ALA A 216 -9.67 1.88 10.43
N CYS A 217 -8.40 2.12 10.07
CA CYS A 217 -7.92 3.43 9.65
C CYS A 217 -8.53 3.86 8.30
N SER A 218 -8.51 3.00 7.29
CA SER A 218 -8.99 3.32 5.94
C SER A 218 -10.48 3.66 5.90
N GLU A 219 -11.27 3.00 6.74
CA GLU A 219 -12.72 3.19 6.83
C GLU A 219 -13.09 4.48 7.60
N GLN A 220 -12.15 5.12 8.31
CA GLN A 220 -12.41 6.43 8.91
C GLN A 220 -12.54 7.52 7.83
N PRO A 221 -13.51 8.43 7.97
CA PRO A 221 -13.57 9.63 7.16
C PRO A 221 -12.29 10.46 7.33
N THR A 222 -11.78 10.96 6.20
CA THR A 222 -10.65 11.89 6.17
C THR A 222 -11.06 13.16 5.47
N TRP A 223 -10.37 14.27 5.74
CA TRP A 223 -10.57 15.53 5.05
C TRP A 223 -9.35 15.88 4.21
N ARG A 224 -9.58 16.30 2.97
CA ARG A 224 -8.62 17.09 2.21
C ARG A 224 -8.86 18.56 2.52
N VAL A 225 -7.85 19.19 3.09
CA VAL A 225 -7.89 20.61 3.48
C VAL A 225 -7.09 21.39 2.46
N ASN A 226 -7.75 22.28 1.72
CA ASN A 226 -7.12 23.19 0.78
C ASN A 226 -7.09 24.59 1.39
N ALA A 227 -5.89 25.11 1.64
CA ALA A 227 -5.66 26.49 2.01
C ALA A 227 -5.55 27.34 0.73
N VAL A 228 -6.71 27.57 0.10
CA VAL A 228 -6.89 28.37 -1.12
C VAL A 228 -6.62 29.85 -0.81
N ASP A 229 -5.92 30.55 -1.70
CA ASP A 229 -5.56 31.97 -1.55
C ASP A 229 -4.85 32.32 -0.23
N ALA A 230 -4.17 31.34 0.38
CA ALA A 230 -3.39 31.57 1.59
C ALA A 230 -2.30 32.64 1.33
N PRO A 231 -2.12 33.61 2.24
CA PRO A 231 -1.10 34.65 2.10
C PRO A 231 0.30 34.08 1.86
N PHE A 232 1.10 34.74 1.01
CA PHE A 232 2.42 34.23 0.61
C PHE A 232 3.37 34.03 1.80
N ASP A 233 3.29 34.90 2.81
CA ASP A 233 4.06 34.84 4.06
C ASP A 233 3.64 33.68 4.99
N ALA A 234 2.46 33.08 4.78
CA ALA A 234 2.00 31.89 5.50
C ALA A 234 2.67 30.58 5.04
N LYS A 235 3.40 30.59 3.92
CA LYS A 235 4.12 29.43 3.36
C LYS A 235 4.95 28.67 4.40
N GLY A 236 5.69 29.39 5.24
CA GLY A 236 6.53 28.77 6.28
C GLY A 236 5.70 27.97 7.30
N ARG A 237 4.59 28.57 7.76
CA ARG A 237 3.66 27.97 8.73
C ARG A 237 2.95 26.75 8.15
N LEU A 238 2.44 26.87 6.92
CA LEU A 238 1.79 25.78 6.18
C LEU A 238 2.74 24.60 5.96
N LYS A 239 3.96 24.86 5.48
CA LYS A 239 4.96 23.80 5.27
C LYS A 239 5.36 23.11 6.57
N ALA A 240 5.56 23.87 7.65
CA ALA A 240 5.87 23.31 8.97
C ALA A 240 4.75 22.41 9.52
N ARG A 241 3.50 22.65 9.12
CA ARG A 241 2.32 21.88 9.52
C ARG A 241 1.93 20.76 8.54
N GLY A 242 2.82 20.44 7.60
CA GLY A 242 2.69 19.32 6.68
C GLY A 242 1.90 19.59 5.40
N TYR A 243 1.56 20.85 5.10
CA TYR A 243 0.94 21.18 3.82
C TYR A 243 1.93 21.05 2.67
N ARG A 244 1.40 20.62 1.52
CA ARG A 244 2.11 20.48 0.24
C ARG A 244 1.57 21.52 -0.74
N TRP A 245 2.44 22.05 -1.58
CA TRP A 245 2.05 23.00 -2.62
C TRP A 245 1.58 22.25 -3.87
N ASP A 246 0.37 22.56 -4.33
CA ASP A 246 -0.12 22.16 -5.65
C ASP A 246 0.31 23.23 -6.68
N ALA A 247 1.22 22.87 -7.58
CA ALA A 247 1.74 23.82 -8.56
C ALA A 247 0.75 24.13 -9.69
N ALA A 248 -0.15 23.19 -10.01
CA ALA A 248 -1.11 23.33 -11.10
C ALA A 248 -2.28 24.22 -10.68
N LEU A 249 -2.85 23.94 -9.50
CA LEU A 249 -3.99 24.67 -8.95
C LEU A 249 -3.57 25.82 -8.03
N ARG A 250 -2.28 25.92 -7.71
CA ARG A 250 -1.65 27.04 -6.98
C ARG A 250 -2.22 27.26 -5.58
N PHE A 251 -2.39 26.19 -4.80
CA PHE A 251 -2.76 26.27 -3.39
C PHE A 251 -2.00 25.27 -2.51
N TRP A 252 -2.05 25.46 -1.20
CA TRP A 252 -1.50 24.50 -0.23
C TRP A 252 -2.56 23.49 0.19
N TRP A 253 -2.20 22.22 0.35
CA TRP A 253 -3.13 21.20 0.84
C TRP A 253 -2.50 20.16 1.76
N LYS A 254 -3.32 19.53 2.60
CA LYS A 254 -2.98 18.31 3.36
C LYS A 254 -4.20 17.43 3.56
N SER A 255 -3.98 16.18 3.95
CA SER A 255 -5.02 15.28 4.44
C SER A 255 -4.95 15.19 5.96
N ILE A 256 -6.10 15.12 6.63
CA ILE A 256 -6.23 14.95 8.08
C ILE A 256 -7.35 13.97 8.42
N GLY A 257 -7.32 13.41 9.63
CA GLY A 257 -8.41 12.59 10.16
C GLY A 257 -9.65 13.42 10.52
N GLN A 258 -10.82 12.78 10.59
CA GLN A 258 -12.09 13.41 10.97
C GLN A 258 -11.99 14.23 12.27
N GLY A 259 -11.30 13.70 13.29
CA GLY A 259 -11.19 14.34 14.62
C GLY A 259 -10.31 15.59 14.65
N GLU A 260 -9.52 15.85 13.61
CA GLU A 260 -8.61 16.99 13.55
C GLU A 260 -9.23 18.21 12.86
N ALA A 261 -10.40 18.05 12.22
CA ALA A 261 -10.96 19.04 11.31
C ALA A 261 -11.24 20.40 11.97
N ASP A 262 -11.82 20.40 13.18
CA ASP A 262 -12.18 21.62 13.89
C ASP A 262 -10.93 22.39 14.35
N ALA A 263 -9.97 21.68 14.94
CA ALA A 263 -8.70 22.27 15.38
C ALA A 263 -7.91 22.86 14.21
N GLU A 264 -7.88 22.15 13.07
CA GLU A 264 -7.18 22.62 11.88
C GLU A 264 -7.87 23.83 11.24
N ARG A 265 -9.22 23.85 11.22
CA ARG A 265 -9.99 24.99 10.72
C ARG A 265 -9.72 26.24 11.55
N ILE A 266 -9.75 26.13 12.87
CA ILE A 266 -9.47 27.25 13.78
C ILE A 266 -8.08 27.81 13.47
N TRP A 267 -7.06 26.95 13.42
CA TRP A 267 -5.68 27.37 13.15
C TRP A 267 -5.52 28.07 11.79
N LEU A 268 -6.15 27.57 10.73
CA LEU A 268 -6.09 28.22 9.41
C LEU A 268 -6.71 29.63 9.47
N LEU A 269 -7.87 29.78 10.11
CA LEU A 269 -8.54 31.07 10.21
C LEU A 269 -7.73 32.09 11.03
N THR A 270 -7.12 31.65 12.13
CA THR A 270 -6.37 32.53 13.04
C THR A 270 -4.96 32.83 12.56
N ASP A 271 -4.20 31.81 12.19
CA ASP A 271 -2.75 31.90 11.95
C ASP A 271 -2.38 32.01 10.47
N VAL A 272 -3.26 31.63 9.54
CA VAL A 272 -2.99 31.71 8.10
C VAL A 272 -3.75 32.86 7.46
N TYR A 273 -5.07 32.91 7.61
CA TYR A 273 -5.92 33.89 6.92
C TYR A 273 -6.06 35.21 7.68
N GLY A 274 -5.89 35.23 9.00
CA GLY A 274 -6.03 36.44 9.81
C GLY A 274 -7.38 37.14 9.61
N GLY A 275 -8.44 36.36 9.32
CA GLY A 275 -9.79 36.86 9.03
C GLY A 275 -10.11 37.19 7.57
N TYR A 276 -9.17 37.05 6.63
CA TYR A 276 -9.40 37.25 5.20
C TYR A 276 -9.19 35.96 4.40
N GLY A 277 -10.28 35.29 4.02
CA GLY A 277 -10.25 34.02 3.29
C GLY A 277 -10.69 32.84 4.16
N GLU A 278 -11.02 31.73 3.52
CA GLU A 278 -11.46 30.52 4.20
C GLU A 278 -10.85 29.26 3.57
N PRO A 279 -10.45 28.28 4.39
CA PRO A 279 -10.00 27.00 3.89
C PRO A 279 -11.18 26.15 3.41
N VAL A 280 -10.95 25.34 2.38
CA VAL A 280 -11.93 24.38 1.87
C VAL A 280 -11.63 23.00 2.47
N PHE A 281 -12.63 22.40 3.10
CA PHE A 281 -12.57 21.06 3.65
C PHE A 281 -13.43 20.14 2.79
N ILE A 282 -12.81 19.17 2.13
CA ILE A 282 -13.46 18.22 1.25
C ILE A 282 -13.40 16.84 1.93
N PRO A 283 -14.53 16.17 2.19
CA PRO A 283 -14.49 14.82 2.72
C PRO A 283 -13.90 13.88 1.67
N VAL A 284 -13.02 12.98 2.09
CA VAL A 284 -12.32 12.04 1.23
C VAL A 284 -12.53 10.63 1.78
N THR A 285 -13.09 9.78 0.93
CA THR A 285 -13.29 8.35 1.19
C THR A 285 -12.08 7.53 0.72
N ALA A 286 -12.02 6.25 1.10
CA ALA A 286 -11.02 5.31 0.55
C ALA A 286 -11.09 5.20 -0.99
N CYS A 287 -12.25 5.47 -1.59
CA CYS A 287 -12.41 5.53 -3.05
C CYS A 287 -11.77 6.77 -3.68
N GLU A 288 -11.33 7.76 -2.91
CA GLU A 288 -10.79 9.04 -3.42
C GLU A 288 -9.37 9.32 -2.95
N ARG A 289 -8.95 8.78 -1.78
CA ARG A 289 -7.73 9.16 -1.05
C ARG A 289 -6.42 9.06 -1.84
N HIS A 290 -6.31 8.09 -2.74
CA HIS A 290 -5.06 7.76 -3.44
C HIS A 290 -5.14 8.01 -4.96
N ARG A 291 -6.18 8.72 -5.43
CA ARG A 291 -6.31 9.11 -6.84
C ARG A 291 -5.31 10.17 -7.26
#